data_AF-A0A183KGC1-F1
#
_entry.id   AF-A0A183KGC1-F1
#
_cell.length_a   1.000
_cell.length_b   1.000
_cell.length_c   1.000
_cell.angle_alpha   90.00
_cell.angle_beta   90.00
_cell.angle_gamma   90.00
#
_symmetry.space_group_name_H-M   'P 1'
#
loop_
_entity.id
_entity.type
_entity.pdbx_description
1 polymer ?
#
loop_
_entity_poly.entity_id
_entity_poly.type
_entity_poly.pdbx_seq_one_letter_code
_entity_poly.pdbx_strand_id
1 'polypeptide(L)'
;MNFLSIPLKKSAPVDLSSNFQQLIALQYGAPTANACLGSLGELSSMRTVACVKGDNYNPTVEAIAAYHDAMYQLEGRLNVNVASRVDFKWSDISGKSNKKESSLKFERSNVLFCYGAAHSQLGESCRPNCENSLQQALKSFKVSTI
;
A
#
# COMPACT_ATOMS: atom_id res chain seq x y z
N MET A 1 19.89 22.95 2.73
CA MET A 1 19.38 22.12 3.83
C MET A 1 19.17 20.73 3.26
N ASN A 2 19.67 19.69 3.93
CA ASN A 2 19.37 18.30 3.55
C ASN A 2 18.42 17.74 4.60
N PHE A 3 17.24 17.32 4.17
CA PHE A 3 16.28 16.64 5.04
C PHE A 3 16.54 15.14 5.01
N LEU A 4 16.28 14.46 6.11
CA LEU A 4 16.32 13.00 6.14
C LEU A 4 15.05 12.45 5.48
N SER A 5 15.19 11.46 4.60
CA SER A 5 14.09 10.68 4.06
C SER A 5 14.30 9.19 4.31
N ILE A 6 13.20 8.43 4.32
CA ILE A 6 13.19 6.99 4.57
C ILE A 6 12.94 6.26 3.25
N PRO A 7 13.70 5.21 2.91
CA PRO A 7 13.48 4.43 1.70
C PRO A 7 12.18 3.60 1.78
N LEU A 8 11.56 3.38 0.61
CA LEU A 8 10.40 2.50 0.48
C LEU A 8 10.80 1.04 0.68
N LYS A 9 9.95 0.27 1.36
CA LYS A 9 10.07 -1.19 1.39
C LYS A 9 9.60 -1.77 0.07
N LYS A 10 10.08 -2.97 -0.25
CA LYS A 10 9.69 -3.70 -1.46
C LYS A 10 8.73 -4.83 -1.09
N SER A 11 7.74 -5.05 -1.93
CA SER A 11 6.82 -6.16 -1.81
C SER A 11 7.06 -7.19 -2.91
N ALA A 12 6.83 -8.46 -2.60
CA ALA A 12 6.76 -9.50 -3.64
C ALA A 12 5.44 -9.39 -4.43
N PRO A 13 5.41 -9.86 -5.68
CA PRO A 13 4.17 -10.04 -6.42
C PRO A 13 3.21 -10.98 -5.67
N VAL A 14 1.92 -10.64 -5.67
CA VAL A 14 0.84 -11.44 -5.06
C VAL A 14 -0.34 -11.39 -6.01
N ASP A 15 -0.92 -12.55 -6.33
CA ASP A 15 -2.16 -12.64 -7.10
C ASP A 15 -3.36 -12.34 -6.18
N LEU A 16 -3.66 -11.06 -6.00
CA LEU A 16 -4.79 -10.65 -5.16
C LEU A 16 -6.12 -11.14 -5.69
N SER A 17 -6.32 -11.10 -7.01
CA SER A 17 -7.62 -11.38 -7.62
C SER A 17 -8.05 -12.81 -7.35
N SER A 18 -7.19 -13.79 -7.64
CA SER A 18 -7.50 -15.20 -7.42
C SER A 18 -7.69 -15.51 -5.93
N ASN A 19 -6.77 -15.02 -5.08
CA ASN A 19 -6.83 -15.26 -3.65
C ASN A 19 -8.14 -14.71 -3.06
N PHE A 20 -8.47 -13.44 -3.30
CA PHE A 20 -9.69 -12.86 -2.74
C PHE A 20 -10.96 -13.40 -3.37
N GLN A 21 -10.95 -13.81 -4.64
CA GLN A 21 -12.10 -14.51 -5.24
C GLN A 21 -12.40 -15.81 -4.47
N GLN A 22 -11.37 -16.60 -4.15
CA GLN A 22 -11.54 -17.81 -3.35
C GLN A 22 -12.06 -17.49 -1.94
N LEU A 23 -11.55 -16.44 -1.30
CA LEU A 23 -12.00 -16.02 0.03
C LEU A 23 -13.47 -15.59 0.04
N ILE A 24 -13.87 -14.78 -0.95
CA ILE A 24 -15.25 -14.34 -1.10
C ILE A 24 -16.15 -15.53 -1.43
N ALA A 25 -15.71 -16.47 -2.25
CA ALA A 25 -16.48 -17.68 -2.57
C ALA A 25 -16.72 -18.54 -1.32
N LEU A 26 -15.71 -18.67 -0.46
CA LEU A 26 -15.81 -19.42 0.80
C LEU A 26 -16.79 -18.77 1.80
N GLN A 27 -16.83 -17.44 1.86
CA GLN A 27 -17.64 -16.71 2.84
C GLN A 27 -19.05 -16.38 2.34
N TYR A 28 -19.21 -16.07 1.06
CA TYR A 28 -20.42 -15.50 0.46
C TYR A 28 -20.94 -16.28 -0.76
N GLY A 29 -20.27 -17.37 -1.14
CA GLY A 29 -20.63 -18.21 -2.28
C GLY A 29 -20.06 -17.73 -3.62
N ALA A 30 -19.97 -18.67 -4.56
CA ALA A 30 -19.40 -18.45 -5.90
C ALA A 30 -20.09 -17.35 -6.73
N PRO A 31 -21.43 -17.17 -6.70
CA PRO A 31 -22.08 -16.09 -7.46
C PRO A 31 -21.59 -14.70 -7.04
N THR A 32 -21.49 -14.46 -5.73
CA THR A 32 -20.98 -13.20 -5.18
C THR A 32 -19.51 -12.98 -5.56
N ALA A 33 -18.68 -14.02 -5.45
CA ALA A 33 -17.28 -13.95 -5.83
C ALA A 33 -17.08 -13.57 -7.31
N ASN A 34 -17.90 -14.16 -8.19
CA ASN A 34 -17.85 -13.87 -9.62
C ASN A 34 -18.34 -12.44 -9.94
N ALA A 35 -19.34 -11.94 -9.22
CA ALA A 35 -19.79 -10.56 -9.36
C ALA A 35 -18.71 -9.53 -8.97
N CYS A 36 -17.78 -9.91 -8.06
CA CYS A 36 -16.69 -9.04 -7.62
C CYS A 36 -15.45 -9.04 -8.52
N LEU A 37 -15.40 -9.85 -9.59
CA LEU A 37 -14.19 -10.02 -10.41
C LEU A 37 -13.62 -8.70 -10.96
N GLY A 38 -14.48 -7.78 -11.40
CA GLY A 38 -14.05 -6.46 -11.85
C GLY A 38 -13.32 -5.67 -10.76
N SER A 39 -13.95 -5.53 -9.59
CA SER A 39 -13.37 -4.84 -8.43
C SER A 39 -12.10 -5.52 -7.90
N LEU A 40 -12.01 -6.84 -7.97
CA LEU A 40 -10.80 -7.57 -7.61
C LEU A 40 -9.65 -7.30 -8.59
N GLY A 41 -9.95 -7.20 -9.89
CA GLY A 41 -9.00 -6.76 -10.90
C GLY A 41 -8.48 -5.35 -10.63
N GLU A 42 -9.37 -4.41 -10.31
CA GLU A 42 -9.00 -3.05 -9.91
C GLU A 42 -8.12 -3.04 -8.66
N LEU A 43 -8.47 -3.82 -7.63
CA LEU A 43 -7.67 -3.95 -6.41
C LEU A 43 -6.25 -4.46 -6.68
N SER A 44 -6.12 -5.45 -7.56
CA SER A 44 -4.81 -5.99 -7.98
C SER A 44 -3.99 -4.95 -8.75
N SER A 45 -4.63 -4.15 -9.61
CA SER A 45 -4.00 -3.04 -10.31
C SER A 45 -3.53 -1.95 -9.33
N MET A 46 -4.40 -1.54 -8.39
CA MET A 46 -4.06 -0.57 -7.34
C MET A 46 -2.84 -1.03 -6.53
N ARG A 47 -2.78 -2.31 -6.13
CA ARG A 47 -1.62 -2.87 -5.43
C ARG A 47 -0.34 -2.74 -6.26
N THR A 48 -0.42 -3.07 -7.54
CA THR A 48 0.73 -3.01 -8.45
C THR A 48 1.29 -1.60 -8.50
N VAL A 49 0.43 -0.59 -8.67
CA VAL A 49 0.85 0.81 -8.69
C VAL A 49 1.38 1.26 -7.32
N ALA A 50 0.74 0.87 -6.21
CA ALA A 50 1.16 1.26 -4.87
C ALA A 50 2.50 0.62 -4.43
N CYS A 51 2.80 -0.60 -4.88
CA CYS A 51 3.97 -1.36 -4.47
C CYS A 51 5.16 -1.26 -5.43
N VAL A 52 4.93 -0.79 -6.67
CA VAL A 52 5.99 -0.49 -7.64
C VAL A 52 6.30 1.01 -7.56
N LYS A 53 7.55 1.35 -7.22
CA LYS A 53 7.97 2.75 -7.16
C LYS A 53 7.81 3.41 -8.54
N GLY A 54 6.96 4.42 -8.64
CA GLY A 54 6.94 5.34 -9.77
C GLY A 54 8.01 6.43 -9.63
N ASP A 55 8.43 7.02 -10.75
CA ASP A 55 9.38 8.13 -10.76
C ASP A 55 8.78 9.45 -10.24
N ASN A 56 7.45 9.53 -10.14
CA ASN A 56 6.71 10.71 -9.68
C ASN A 56 6.11 10.48 -8.29
N TYR A 57 6.54 11.29 -7.32
CA TYR A 57 6.16 11.15 -5.90
C TYR A 57 4.67 11.43 -5.65
N ASN A 58 4.05 12.40 -6.35
CA ASN A 58 2.66 12.79 -6.09
C ASN A 58 1.64 11.70 -6.46
N PRO A 59 1.64 11.15 -7.69
CA PRO A 59 0.79 10.00 -8.04
C PRO A 59 1.09 8.77 -7.18
N THR A 60 2.34 8.61 -6.74
CA THR A 60 2.74 7.49 -5.88
C THR A 60 2.08 7.58 -4.50
N VAL A 61 2.07 8.75 -3.84
CA VAL A 61 1.43 8.89 -2.51
C VAL A 61 -0.09 8.70 -2.60
N GLU A 62 -0.74 9.18 -3.66
CA GLU A 62 -2.18 9.01 -3.86
C GLU A 62 -2.54 7.54 -4.12
N ALA A 63 -1.77 6.84 -4.95
CA ALA A 63 -2.00 5.42 -5.23
C ALA A 63 -1.81 4.55 -3.97
N ILE A 64 -0.79 4.84 -3.15
CA ILE A 64 -0.57 4.13 -1.88
C ILE A 64 -1.75 4.32 -0.92
N ALA A 65 -2.24 5.56 -0.79
CA ALA A 65 -3.39 5.87 0.06
C ALA A 65 -4.66 5.16 -0.43
N ALA A 66 -4.97 5.24 -1.73
CA ALA A 66 -6.14 4.60 -2.32
C ALA A 66 -6.12 3.07 -2.12
N TYR A 67 -4.96 2.44 -2.33
CA TYR A 67 -4.81 1.01 -2.09
C TYR A 67 -4.97 0.64 -0.61
N HIS A 68 -4.38 1.42 0.30
CA HIS A 68 -4.53 1.21 1.75
C HIS A 68 -6.01 1.26 2.15
N ASP A 69 -6.76 2.25 1.68
CA ASP A 69 -8.16 2.45 2.03
C ASP A 69 -9.06 1.35 1.45
N ALA A 70 -8.79 0.90 0.22
CA ALA A 70 -9.48 -0.25 -0.35
C ALA A 70 -9.26 -1.53 0.47
N MET A 71 -8.02 -1.76 0.93
CA MET A 71 -7.69 -2.88 1.81
C MET A 71 -8.35 -2.76 3.20
N TYR A 72 -8.42 -1.55 3.76
CA TYR A 72 -9.12 -1.29 5.02
C TYR A 72 -10.60 -1.69 4.92
N GLN A 73 -11.26 -1.25 3.85
CA GLN A 73 -12.68 -1.54 3.62
C GLN A 73 -12.93 -3.03 3.39
N LEU A 74 -12.03 -3.71 2.66
CA LEU A 74 -12.12 -5.15 2.43
C LEU A 74 -11.94 -5.95 3.72
N GLU A 75 -10.98 -5.58 4.56
CA GLU A 75 -10.73 -6.25 5.85
C GLU A 75 -11.98 -6.25 6.73
N GLY A 76 -12.72 -5.14 6.79
CA GLY A 76 -13.97 -5.04 7.56
C GLY A 76 -15.12 -5.92 7.05
N ARG A 77 -14.98 -6.51 5.85
CA ARG A 77 -15.99 -7.39 5.22
C ARG A 77 -15.60 -8.87 5.30
N LEU A 78 -14.35 -9.20 5.58
CA LEU A 78 -13.90 -10.59 5.66
C LEU A 78 -13.88 -11.06 7.11
N ASN A 79 -14.30 -12.31 7.35
CA ASN A 79 -14.13 -12.92 8.65
C ASN A 79 -12.64 -13.26 8.89
N VAL A 80 -12.21 -13.25 10.16
CA VAL A 80 -10.78 -13.41 10.53
C VAL A 80 -10.20 -14.73 10.03
N ASN A 81 -10.97 -15.82 10.06
CA ASN A 81 -10.53 -17.16 9.64
C ASN A 81 -10.33 -17.29 8.12
N VAL A 82 -11.02 -16.47 7.33
CA VAL A 82 -10.90 -16.41 5.86
C VAL A 82 -9.78 -15.44 5.47
N ALA A 83 -9.64 -14.32 6.17
CA ALA A 83 -8.63 -13.29 5.89
C ALA A 83 -7.18 -13.79 6.02
N SER A 84 -6.91 -14.83 6.81
CA SER A 84 -5.57 -15.36 7.10
C SER A 84 -4.99 -16.28 6.01
N ARG A 85 -5.46 -16.19 4.77
CA ARG A 85 -5.13 -17.13 3.67
C ARG A 85 -4.33 -16.51 2.52
N VAL A 86 -4.11 -15.20 2.53
CA VAL A 86 -3.29 -14.52 1.52
C VAL A 86 -1.91 -14.24 2.10
N ASP A 87 -0.88 -14.85 1.52
CA ASP A 87 0.52 -14.66 1.92
C ASP A 87 1.07 -13.35 1.33
N PHE A 88 1.43 -12.41 2.20
CA PHE A 88 2.12 -11.19 1.82
C PHE A 88 3.59 -11.28 2.22
N LYS A 89 4.48 -10.83 1.34
CA LYS A 89 5.93 -10.84 1.60
C LYS A 89 6.51 -9.46 1.36
N TRP A 90 7.11 -8.89 2.40
CA TRP A 90 7.74 -7.57 2.37
C TRP A 90 9.19 -7.62 2.80
N SER A 91 10.01 -6.77 2.19
CA SER A 91 11.39 -6.55 2.61
C SER A 91 11.46 -5.66 3.85
N ASP A 92 12.58 -5.70 4.57
CA ASP A 92 12.99 -4.57 5.40
C ASP A 92 13.40 -3.35 4.53
N ILE A 93 13.75 -2.24 5.18
CA ILE A 93 14.21 -1.02 4.50
C ILE A 93 15.57 -1.17 3.82
N SER A 94 16.37 -2.17 4.21
CA SER A 94 17.66 -2.46 3.58
C SER A 94 17.52 -3.35 2.33
N GLY A 95 16.35 -3.95 2.14
CA GLY A 95 16.07 -4.93 1.08
C GLY A 95 16.71 -6.30 1.32
N LYS A 96 17.40 -6.52 2.45
CA LYS A 96 18.20 -7.73 2.69
C LYS A 96 17.42 -8.84 3.38
N SER A 97 16.49 -8.50 4.26
CA SER A 97 15.60 -9.48 4.89
C SER A 97 14.18 -9.34 4.34
N ASN A 98 13.46 -10.46 4.28
CA ASN A 98 12.06 -10.49 3.90
C ASN A 98 11.26 -11.22 4.98
N LYS A 99 10.10 -10.66 5.35
CA LYS A 99 9.12 -11.31 6.22
C LYS A 99 7.89 -11.68 5.39
N LYS A 100 7.40 -12.90 5.59
CA LYS A 100 6.15 -13.39 5.00
C LYS A 100 5.11 -13.58 6.10
N GLU A 101 3.89 -13.09 5.89
CA GLU A 101 2.80 -13.23 6.85
C GLU A 101 1.44 -13.26 6.13
N SER A 102 0.56 -14.16 6.58
CA SER A 102 -0.79 -14.33 6.02
C SER A 102 -1.79 -13.42 6.74
N SER A 103 -1.66 -12.11 6.57
CA SER A 103 -2.40 -11.12 7.36
C SER A 103 -2.69 -9.84 6.57
N LEU A 104 -3.97 -9.46 6.48
CA LEU A 104 -4.37 -8.19 5.86
C LEU A 104 -3.83 -6.98 6.63
N LYS A 105 -3.77 -7.08 7.96
CA LYS A 105 -3.15 -6.05 8.81
C LYS A 105 -1.67 -5.91 8.49
N PHE A 106 -0.97 -7.03 8.29
CA PHE A 106 0.44 -6.99 7.88
C PHE A 106 0.62 -6.27 6.55
N GLU A 107 -0.15 -6.62 5.50
CA GLU A 107 -0.09 -5.89 4.22
C GLU A 107 -0.32 -4.38 4.43
N ARG A 108 -1.42 -4.03 5.11
CA ARG A 108 -1.80 -2.63 5.35
C ARG A 108 -0.75 -1.84 6.12
N SER A 109 -0.16 -2.42 7.16
CA SER A 109 0.90 -1.76 7.93
C SER A 109 2.16 -1.50 7.09
N ASN A 110 2.53 -2.43 6.20
CA ASN A 110 3.66 -2.22 5.29
C ASN A 110 3.35 -1.15 4.22
N VAL A 111 2.12 -1.13 3.70
CA VAL A 111 1.65 -0.09 2.76
C VAL A 111 1.63 1.28 3.44
N LEU A 112 1.13 1.38 4.68
CA LEU A 112 1.12 2.61 5.48
C LEU A 112 2.54 3.11 5.77
N PHE A 113 3.47 2.20 6.08
CA PHE A 113 4.89 2.56 6.20
C PHE A 113 5.40 3.18 4.90
N CYS A 114 5.11 2.57 3.74
CA CYS A 114 5.51 3.11 2.44
C CYS A 114 4.85 4.46 2.15
N TYR A 115 3.64 4.71 2.64
CA TYR A 115 2.99 6.02 2.54
C TYR A 115 3.79 7.10 3.27
N GLY A 116 4.16 6.87 4.53
CA GLY A 116 4.99 7.78 5.31
C GLY A 116 6.37 7.99 4.69
N ALA A 117 7.01 6.90 4.24
CA ALA A 117 8.30 6.94 3.56
C ALA A 117 8.25 7.74 2.24
N ALA A 118 7.21 7.56 1.43
CA ALA A 118 6.99 8.34 0.20
C ALA A 118 6.84 9.84 0.50
N HIS A 119 6.09 10.21 1.55
CA HIS A 119 5.97 11.60 1.99
C HIS A 119 7.29 12.18 2.52
N SER A 120 8.12 11.39 3.20
CA SER A 120 9.44 11.86 3.62
C SER A 120 10.37 12.19 2.43
N GLN A 121 10.31 11.38 1.36
CA GLN A 121 11.06 11.62 0.12
C GLN A 121 10.48 12.81 -0.66
N LEU A 122 9.16 12.96 -0.69
CA LEU A 122 8.50 14.11 -1.31
C LEU A 122 8.91 15.42 -0.62
N GLY A 123 8.93 15.43 0.72
CA GLY A 123 9.37 16.59 1.50
C GLY A 123 10.83 16.94 1.26
N GLU A 124 11.72 15.93 1.19
CA GLU A 124 13.13 16.11 0.84
C GLU A 124 13.32 16.71 -0.57
N SER A 125 12.52 16.28 -1.54
CA SER A 125 12.64 16.70 -2.94
C SER A 125 12.22 18.16 -3.21
N CYS A 126 11.59 18.81 -2.24
CA CYS A 126 11.08 20.18 -2.37
C CYS A 126 12.20 21.23 -2.41
N ARG A 127 11.98 22.30 -3.16
CA ARG A 127 12.95 23.40 -3.35
C ARG A 127 12.79 24.43 -2.21
N PRO A 128 13.87 24.76 -1.48
CA PRO A 128 13.79 25.66 -0.34
C PRO A 128 13.53 27.14 -0.71
N ASN A 129 13.75 27.53 -1.97
CA ASN A 129 13.65 28.92 -2.41
C ASN A 129 12.27 29.28 -3.01
N CYS A 130 11.26 28.43 -2.83
CA CYS A 130 9.92 28.64 -3.33
C CYS A 130 8.91 28.39 -2.21
N GLU A 131 8.10 29.41 -1.88
CA GLU A 131 7.14 29.35 -0.77
C GLU A 131 6.17 28.16 -0.91
N ASN A 132 5.59 27.97 -2.10
CA ASN A 132 4.69 26.85 -2.37
C ASN A 132 5.38 25.49 -2.14
N SER A 133 6.66 25.39 -2.48
CA SER A 133 7.43 24.15 -2.28
C SER A 133 7.77 23.93 -0.81
N LEU A 134 8.06 24.99 -0.04
CA LEU A 134 8.23 24.89 1.41
C LEU A 134 6.93 24.47 2.12
N GLN A 135 5.79 25.02 1.69
CA GLN A 135 4.48 24.61 2.22
C GLN A 135 4.19 23.14 1.91
N GLN A 136 4.53 22.66 0.71
CA GLN A 136 4.41 21.25 0.35
C GLN A 136 5.33 20.37 1.22
N ALA A 137 6.59 20.75 1.39
CA ALA A 137 7.52 20.03 2.25
C ALA A 137 6.99 19.90 3.69
N LEU A 138 6.48 20.99 4.25
CA LEU A 138 5.89 21.00 5.59
C LEU A 138 4.69 20.05 5.69
N LYS A 139 3.79 20.05 4.70
CA LYS A 139 2.65 19.13 4.66
C LYS A 139 3.12 17.68 4.60
N SER A 140 4.07 17.37 3.72
CA SER A 140 4.61 16.02 3.56
C SER A 140 5.31 15.51 4.82
N PHE A 141 6.16 16.31 5.46
CA PHE A 141 6.82 15.89 6.71
C PHE A 141 5.84 15.69 7.88
N LYS A 142 4.75 16.46 7.94
CA LYS A 142 3.68 16.22 8.91
C LYS A 142 3.02 14.85 8.69
N VAL A 143 2.73 14.51 7.43
CA VAL A 143 2.14 13.21 7.08
C VAL A 143 3.12 12.04 7.33
N SER A 144 4.43 12.24 7.15
CA SER A 144 5.40 11.16 7.38
C SER A 144 5.65 10.82 8.85
N THR A 145 5.01 11.52 9.81
CA THR A 145 5.18 11.31 11.26
C THR A 145 4.04 10.46 11.86
N ILE A 146 3.10 9.99 11.03
CA ILE A 146 2.02 9.05 11.41
C ILE A 146 2.62 7.67 11.70
#